data_AF-A0A7C5JIT2-F1
#
_entry.id   AF-A0A7C5JIT2-F1
#
_cell.length_a   1.000
_cell.length_b   1.000
_cell.length_c   1.000
_cell.angle_alpha   90.00
_cell.angle_beta   90.00
_cell.angle_gamma   90.00
#
_symmetry.space_group_name_H-M   'P 1'
#
loop_
_entity.id
_entity.type
_entity.pdbx_description
1 polymer ?
#
loop_
_entity_poly.entity_id
_entity_poly.type
_entity_poly.pdbx_seq_one_letter_code
_entity_poly.pdbx_strand_id
1 'polypeptide(L)'
;MKKVILLFMFILSALILNSQESQVKINHEGKDFTKLKHAWQAQWITHPTESTLDYGVFLYRRTFQIDTLHDKYIVYVSADNKYKLYVNGEEVCEGPARGDLNNWRFETINIAPFLRKGKNVIAAQVVNFGEFRHGAQQTFQTAFILQSDDKSKLNLNTGKNNGWKIIKNYAYDYIPFTSDSVGGYYVAGPGDKIDASKYPWGWNQIDFDESHW
;
A
#
# COMPACT_ATOMS: atom_id res chain seq x y z
N MET A 1 20.98 38.69 4.01
CA MET A 1 21.24 37.25 4.28
C MET A 1 19.96 36.42 4.47
N LYS A 2 19.07 36.72 5.44
CA LYS A 2 17.85 35.91 5.67
C LYS A 2 16.96 35.69 4.43
N LYS A 3 16.74 36.73 3.61
CA LYS A 3 15.95 36.61 2.36
C LYS A 3 16.59 35.71 1.30
N VAL A 4 17.92 35.66 1.24
CA VAL A 4 18.66 34.81 0.29
C VAL A 4 18.60 33.35 0.73
N ILE A 5 18.69 33.08 2.04
CA ILE A 5 18.55 31.73 2.61
C ILE A 5 17.13 31.18 2.40
N LEU A 6 16.10 32.00 2.64
CA LEU A 6 14.70 31.63 2.38
C LEU A 6 14.44 31.32 0.90
N LEU A 7 15.01 32.12 -0.01
CA LEU A 7 14.93 31.86 -1.45
C LEU A 7 15.65 30.56 -1.83
N PHE A 8 16.80 30.29 -1.22
CA PHE A 8 17.55 29.05 -1.46
C PHE A 8 16.82 27.81 -0.95
N MET A 9 16.19 27.88 0.23
CA MET A 9 15.35 26.78 0.75
C MET A 9 14.11 26.54 -0.13
N PHE A 10 13.49 27.60 -0.65
CA PHE A 10 12.35 27.49 -1.56
C PHE A 10 12.74 26.84 -2.89
N ILE A 11 13.87 27.25 -3.49
CA ILE A 11 14.40 26.65 -4.73
C ILE A 11 14.82 25.19 -4.51
N LEU A 12 15.43 24.86 -3.37
CA LEU A 12 15.81 23.49 -3.03
C LEU A 12 14.59 22.59 -2.85
N SER A 13 13.49 23.10 -2.29
CA SER A 13 12.23 22.34 -2.16
C SER A 13 11.53 22.09 -3.49
N ALA A 14 11.65 23.01 -4.45
CA ALA A 14 11.06 22.86 -5.79
C ALA A 14 11.84 21.87 -6.67
N LEU A 15 13.13 21.64 -6.41
CA LEU A 15 13.97 20.68 -7.14
C LEU A 15 13.79 19.22 -6.69
N ILE A 16 13.03 18.98 -5.61
CA ILE A 16 12.73 17.63 -5.08
C ILE A 16 11.29 17.22 -5.43
N LEU A 17 10.60 17.97 -6.29
CA LEU A 17 9.28 17.61 -6.79
C LEU A 17 9.39 16.44 -7.79
N ASN A 18 9.47 15.22 -7.25
CA ASN A 18 9.17 14.02 -8.02
C ASN A 18 7.66 13.93 -8.20
N SER A 19 7.22 13.61 -9.42
CA SER A 19 5.82 13.25 -9.66
C SER A 19 5.43 12.05 -8.78
N GLN A 20 4.25 12.08 -8.17
CA GLN A 20 3.63 10.90 -7.54
C GLN A 20 3.09 9.92 -8.59
N GLU A 21 3.68 9.89 -9.78
CA GLU A 21 3.40 8.85 -10.76
C GLU A 21 4.05 7.55 -10.30
N SER A 22 3.24 6.50 -10.25
CA SER A 22 3.70 5.14 -10.01
C SER A 22 4.87 4.82 -10.93
N GLN A 23 6.00 4.36 -10.37
CA GLN A 23 7.18 3.95 -11.13
C GLN A 23 6.95 2.64 -11.93
N VAL A 24 5.73 2.09 -11.85
CA VAL A 24 5.33 0.83 -12.47
C VAL A 24 5.20 0.97 -13.99
N LYS A 25 6.00 0.21 -14.72
CA LYS A 25 5.96 0.12 -16.19
C LYS A 25 5.15 -1.06 -16.74
N ILE A 26 4.69 -1.99 -15.90
CA ILE A 26 4.20 -3.32 -16.32
C ILE A 26 2.75 -3.60 -15.92
N ASN A 27 1.83 -2.64 -16.04
CA ASN A 27 0.41 -2.94 -15.82
C ASN A 27 -0.30 -3.58 -17.05
N HIS A 28 0.35 -3.62 -18.22
CA HIS A 28 -0.30 -4.00 -19.48
C HIS A 28 0.35 -5.15 -20.28
N GLU A 29 1.49 -5.73 -19.85
CA GLU A 29 2.16 -6.78 -20.65
C GLU A 29 1.53 -8.18 -20.56
N GLY A 30 0.44 -8.35 -19.81
CA GLY A 30 -0.31 -9.61 -19.71
C GLY A 30 -1.53 -9.64 -20.63
N LYS A 31 -1.37 -9.87 -21.94
CA LYS A 31 -2.51 -10.16 -22.84
C LYS A 31 -3.15 -11.54 -22.59
N ASP A 32 -2.53 -12.36 -21.75
CA ASP A 32 -2.96 -13.72 -21.48
C ASP A 32 -3.82 -13.80 -20.20
N PHE A 33 -5.12 -13.62 -20.39
CA PHE A 33 -6.11 -13.77 -19.32
C PHE A 33 -6.14 -15.18 -18.70
N THR A 34 -5.55 -16.19 -19.36
CA THR A 34 -5.52 -17.57 -18.84
C THR A 34 -4.51 -17.73 -17.70
N LYS A 35 -3.49 -16.89 -17.62
CA LYS A 35 -2.58 -16.84 -16.44
C LYS A 35 -3.23 -16.24 -15.20
N LEU A 36 -4.28 -15.43 -15.39
CA LEU A 36 -4.89 -14.63 -14.32
C LEU A 36 -6.19 -15.25 -13.78
N LYS A 37 -6.86 -16.09 -14.57
CA LYS A 37 -8.16 -16.65 -14.20
C LYS A 37 -8.11 -17.84 -13.22
N HIS A 38 -6.95 -18.46 -12.95
CA HIS A 38 -6.97 -19.80 -12.34
C HIS A 38 -6.09 -20.11 -11.11
N ALA A 39 -5.26 -19.21 -10.55
CA ALA A 39 -4.64 -19.56 -9.25
C ALA A 39 -4.08 -18.36 -8.48
N TRP A 40 -4.92 -17.65 -7.73
CA TRP A 40 -4.39 -17.03 -6.51
C TRP A 40 -4.08 -18.15 -5.53
N GLN A 41 -2.79 -18.40 -5.30
CA GLN A 41 -2.30 -19.23 -4.19
C GLN A 41 -2.17 -18.41 -2.91
N ALA A 42 -1.94 -17.10 -3.06
CA ALA A 42 -2.01 -16.17 -1.94
C ALA A 42 -3.44 -16.07 -1.40
N GLN A 43 -3.56 -15.78 -0.12
CA GLN A 43 -4.84 -15.56 0.54
C GLN A 43 -4.96 -14.10 0.95
N TRP A 44 -6.18 -13.58 0.91
CA TRP A 44 -6.51 -12.31 1.54
C TRP A 44 -6.23 -12.40 3.04
N ILE A 45 -5.46 -11.45 3.56
CA ILE A 45 -5.16 -11.32 4.99
C ILE A 45 -5.70 -9.99 5.50
N THR A 46 -6.09 -9.96 6.78
CA THR A 46 -6.61 -8.78 7.47
C THR A 46 -6.14 -8.78 8.92
N HIS A 47 -6.34 -7.66 9.62
CA HIS A 47 -6.00 -7.57 11.03
C HIS A 47 -6.80 -8.61 11.85
N PRO A 48 -6.18 -9.32 12.79
CA PRO A 48 -6.82 -10.48 13.45
C PRO A 48 -8.01 -10.13 14.35
N THR A 49 -8.08 -8.90 14.86
CA THR A 49 -9.05 -8.50 15.90
C THR A 49 -9.74 -7.17 15.64
N GLU A 50 -9.30 -6.39 14.65
CA GLU A 50 -9.86 -5.07 14.39
C GLU A 50 -11.04 -5.20 13.44
N SER A 51 -11.94 -4.22 13.48
CA SER A 51 -13.07 -4.17 12.54
C SER A 51 -12.56 -4.12 11.11
N THR A 52 -13.14 -4.95 10.25
CA THR A 52 -12.86 -4.94 8.82
C THR A 52 -13.76 -3.98 8.06
N LEU A 53 -14.75 -3.35 8.72
CA LEU A 53 -15.76 -2.50 8.09
C LEU A 53 -15.61 -1.03 8.45
N ASP A 54 -15.05 -0.72 9.61
CA ASP A 54 -14.93 0.66 10.11
C ASP A 54 -13.73 1.39 9.49
N TYR A 55 -13.67 2.71 9.71
CA TYR A 55 -12.50 3.49 9.33
C TYR A 55 -11.24 2.91 10.01
N GLY A 56 -10.21 2.71 9.22
CA GLY A 56 -8.93 2.23 9.73
C GLY A 56 -7.83 2.28 8.69
N VAL A 57 -6.63 2.59 9.17
CA VAL A 57 -5.39 2.45 8.41
C VAL A 57 -4.60 1.30 9.00
N PHE A 58 -4.24 0.34 8.15
CA PHE A 58 -3.58 -0.90 8.53
C PHE A 58 -2.24 -1.03 7.82
N LEU A 59 -1.21 -1.41 8.57
CA LEU A 59 0.14 -1.57 8.07
C LEU A 59 0.46 -3.06 8.01
N TYR A 60 0.81 -3.53 6.82
CA TYR A 60 1.23 -4.89 6.53
C TYR A 60 2.72 -4.85 6.27
N ARG A 61 3.48 -5.77 6.86
CA ARG A 61 4.94 -5.81 6.71
C ARG A 61 5.42 -7.24 6.65
N ARG A 62 6.41 -7.49 5.79
CA ARG A 62 7.15 -8.75 5.74
C ARG A 62 8.62 -8.50 5.47
N THR A 63 9.47 -9.04 6.34
CA THR A 63 10.92 -9.06 6.17
C THR A 63 11.33 -10.37 5.48
N PHE A 64 12.32 -10.31 4.58
CA PHE A 64 12.84 -11.48 3.86
C PHE A 64 14.29 -11.29 3.42
N GLN A 65 14.93 -12.38 2.98
CA GLN A 65 16.32 -12.41 2.53
C GLN A 65 16.40 -12.69 1.02
N ILE A 66 17.37 -12.05 0.36
CA ILE A 66 17.72 -12.31 -1.05
C ILE A 66 19.20 -12.61 -1.16
N ASP A 67 19.53 -13.82 -1.62
CA ASP A 67 20.92 -14.21 -1.84
C ASP A 67 21.48 -13.69 -3.17
N THR A 68 20.65 -13.72 -4.21
CA THR A 68 21.01 -13.33 -5.58
C THR A 68 19.93 -12.42 -6.17
N LEU A 69 20.36 -11.28 -6.72
CA LEU A 69 19.46 -10.36 -7.42
C LEU A 69 19.18 -10.87 -8.84
N HIS A 70 17.97 -10.59 -9.31
CA HIS A 70 17.48 -10.93 -10.64
C HIS A 70 16.88 -9.67 -11.28
N ASP A 71 16.94 -9.57 -12.61
CA ASP A 71 16.42 -8.39 -13.34
C ASP A 71 14.90 -8.22 -13.22
N LYS A 72 14.20 -9.31 -12.90
CA LYS A 72 12.75 -9.34 -12.74
C LYS A 72 12.36 -10.07 -11.47
N TYR A 73 11.47 -9.44 -10.73
CA TYR A 73 10.74 -10.00 -9.60
C TYR A 73 9.32 -9.45 -9.69
N ILE A 74 8.41 -10.23 -10.26
CA ILE A 74 7.04 -9.78 -10.51
C ILE A 74 6.16 -10.14 -9.32
N VAL A 75 5.37 -9.17 -8.87
CA VAL A 75 4.30 -9.41 -7.89
C VAL A 75 2.96 -8.86 -8.40
N TYR A 76 1.90 -9.49 -7.93
CA TYR A 76 0.51 -9.11 -8.13
C TYR A 76 -0.03 -8.62 -6.80
N VAL A 77 -0.62 -7.43 -6.76
CA VAL A 77 -1.01 -6.80 -5.49
C VAL A 77 -2.38 -6.14 -5.58
N SER A 78 -3.19 -6.34 -4.55
CA SER A 78 -4.47 -5.65 -4.38
C SER A 78 -4.79 -5.44 -2.89
N ALA A 79 -5.81 -4.63 -2.64
CA ALA A 79 -6.37 -4.42 -1.32
C ALA A 79 -7.86 -4.07 -1.39
N ASP A 80 -8.52 -4.14 -0.25
CA ASP A 80 -9.81 -3.53 0.02
C ASP A 80 -9.62 -2.57 1.21
N ASN A 81 -9.77 -1.24 1.08
CA ASN A 81 -10.26 -0.48 -0.09
C ASN A 81 -9.14 0.03 -1.01
N LYS A 82 -8.08 0.61 -0.42
CA LYS A 82 -6.98 1.29 -1.11
C LYS A 82 -5.66 0.99 -0.40
N TYR A 83 -4.57 0.87 -1.15
CA TYR A 83 -3.23 0.62 -0.62
C TYR A 83 -2.16 1.51 -1.25
N LYS A 84 -1.08 1.69 -0.49
CA LYS A 84 0.26 2.08 -0.96
C LYS A 84 1.23 0.96 -0.63
N LEU A 85 1.99 0.50 -1.61
CA LEU A 85 2.99 -0.56 -1.46
C LEU A 85 4.39 0.05 -1.42
N TYR A 86 5.23 -0.46 -0.52
CA TYR A 86 6.59 -0.04 -0.31
C TYR A 86 7.54 -1.24 -0.37
N VAL A 87 8.74 -1.01 -0.88
CA VAL A 87 9.86 -1.94 -0.80
C VAL A 87 11.06 -1.17 -0.27
N ASN A 88 11.64 -1.64 0.83
CA ASN A 88 12.82 -1.01 1.45
C ASN A 88 12.62 0.50 1.74
N GLY A 89 11.39 0.89 2.10
CA GLY A 89 11.03 2.28 2.39
C GLY A 89 10.60 3.12 1.18
N GLU A 90 10.84 2.65 -0.04
CA GLU A 90 10.47 3.35 -1.28
C GLU A 90 9.05 2.97 -1.71
N GLU A 91 8.21 3.97 -2.01
CA GLU A 91 6.85 3.75 -2.53
C GLU A 91 6.93 3.24 -3.96
N VAL A 92 6.42 2.02 -4.19
CA VAL A 92 6.50 1.33 -5.48
C VAL A 92 5.27 1.61 -6.33
N CYS A 93 4.08 1.48 -5.72
CA CYS A 93 2.81 1.71 -6.39
C CYS A 93 1.68 1.96 -5.40
N GLU A 94 0.57 2.48 -5.90
CA GLU A 94 -0.69 2.60 -5.18
C GLU A 94 -1.83 1.95 -5.97
N GLY A 95 -2.88 1.56 -5.27
CA GLY A 95 -4.01 0.89 -5.89
C GLY A 95 -5.08 0.46 -4.90
N PRO A 96 -5.92 -0.53 -5.26
CA PRO A 96 -6.17 -0.89 -6.65
C PRO A 96 -6.90 0.25 -7.39
N ALA A 97 -6.91 0.19 -8.71
CA ALA A 97 -7.90 0.92 -9.50
C ALA A 97 -9.33 0.55 -9.04
N ARG A 98 -10.28 1.49 -9.18
CA ARG A 98 -11.68 1.24 -8.81
C ARG A 98 -12.26 0.09 -9.66
N GLY A 99 -13.08 -0.73 -9.03
CA GLY A 99 -13.77 -1.85 -9.65
C GLY A 99 -15.14 -2.06 -9.01
N ASP A 100 -15.63 -3.29 -9.06
CA ASP A 100 -16.86 -3.72 -8.40
C ASP A 100 -16.62 -5.03 -7.64
N LEU A 101 -17.59 -5.45 -6.82
CA LEU A 101 -17.45 -6.65 -5.97
C LEU A 101 -17.19 -7.94 -6.76
N ASN A 102 -17.58 -8.00 -8.04
CA ASN A 102 -17.34 -9.14 -8.91
C ASN A 102 -16.03 -9.00 -9.72
N ASN A 103 -15.45 -7.80 -9.78
CA ASN A 103 -14.29 -7.47 -10.61
C ASN A 103 -13.24 -6.69 -9.82
N TRP A 104 -12.57 -7.36 -8.88
CA TRP A 104 -11.49 -6.78 -8.09
C TRP A 104 -10.23 -6.57 -8.93
N ARG A 105 -9.74 -5.33 -9.00
CA ARG A 105 -8.54 -4.99 -9.77
C ARG A 105 -7.27 -5.22 -8.93
N PHE A 106 -6.17 -5.48 -9.61
CA PHE A 106 -4.86 -5.66 -9.00
C PHE A 106 -3.81 -5.07 -9.94
N GLU A 107 -2.66 -4.70 -9.39
CA GLU A 107 -1.53 -4.20 -10.17
C GLU A 107 -0.52 -5.34 -10.40
N THR A 108 0.16 -5.32 -11.54
CA THR A 108 1.27 -6.23 -11.86
C THR A 108 2.54 -5.41 -11.92
N ILE A 109 3.49 -5.67 -11.02
CA ILE A 109 4.64 -4.78 -10.84
C ILE A 109 5.94 -5.57 -10.77
N ASN A 110 7.01 -5.03 -11.36
CA ASN A 110 8.36 -5.54 -11.16
C ASN A 110 9.00 -4.82 -9.98
N ILE A 111 9.23 -5.52 -8.87
CA ILE A 111 9.87 -4.94 -7.68
C ILE A 111 11.40 -5.11 -7.69
N ALA A 112 11.98 -5.83 -8.65
CA ALA A 112 13.43 -6.06 -8.71
C ALA A 112 14.30 -4.80 -8.57
N PRO A 113 13.96 -3.64 -9.17
CA PRO A 113 14.77 -2.42 -9.03
C PRO A 113 14.89 -1.90 -7.60
N PHE A 114 13.95 -2.26 -6.72
CA PHE A 114 13.90 -1.79 -5.33
C PHE A 114 14.55 -2.78 -4.36
N LEU A 115 14.96 -3.96 -4.85
CA LEU A 115 15.54 -5.03 -4.04
C LEU A 115 17.06 -4.89 -3.91
N ARG A 116 17.60 -5.36 -2.79
CA ARG A 116 19.05 -5.45 -2.53
C ARG A 116 19.45 -6.85 -2.10
N LYS A 117 20.73 -7.18 -2.19
CA LYS A 117 21.26 -8.42 -1.61
C LYS A 117 21.15 -8.37 -0.06
N GLY A 118 20.77 -9.49 0.55
CA GLY A 118 20.56 -9.61 1.99
C GLY A 118 19.14 -9.24 2.43
N LYS A 119 19.03 -8.55 3.56
CA LYS A 119 17.74 -8.23 4.20
C LYS A 119 16.98 -7.18 3.39
N ASN A 120 15.72 -7.50 3.09
CA ASN A 120 14.75 -6.62 2.46
C ASN A 120 13.45 -6.60 3.28
N VAL A 121 12.65 -5.57 3.04
CA VAL A 121 11.28 -5.49 3.56
C VAL A 121 10.32 -5.11 2.44
N ILE A 122 9.15 -5.75 2.45
CA ILE A 122 7.99 -5.35 1.66
C ILE A 122 6.87 -4.97 2.63
N ALA A 123 6.19 -3.88 2.33
CA ALA A 123 5.26 -3.25 3.24
C ALA A 123 4.08 -2.67 2.47
N ALA A 124 2.88 -2.68 3.06
CA ALA A 124 1.70 -2.05 2.49
C ALA A 124 0.92 -1.28 3.55
N GLN A 125 0.52 -0.05 3.25
CA GLN A 125 -0.47 0.69 4.03
C GLN A 125 -1.81 0.55 3.34
N VAL A 126 -2.81 -0.04 4.00
CA VAL A 126 -4.18 -0.18 3.49
C VAL A 126 -5.11 0.70 4.29
N VAL A 127 -5.96 1.46 3.61
CA VAL A 127 -7.01 2.27 4.24
C VAL A 127 -8.38 1.70 3.91
N ASN A 128 -9.24 1.64 4.93
CA ASN A 128 -10.68 1.56 4.81
C ASN A 128 -11.27 2.87 5.32
N PHE A 129 -12.12 3.50 4.52
CA PHE A 129 -12.77 4.76 4.88
C PHE A 129 -14.09 4.56 5.64
N GLY A 130 -14.51 3.32 5.84
CA GLY A 130 -15.71 2.94 6.58
C GLY A 130 -16.98 3.55 5.98
N GLU A 131 -17.85 4.08 6.85
CA GLU A 131 -19.09 4.75 6.44
C GLU A 131 -18.84 6.01 5.60
N PHE A 132 -17.67 6.65 5.74
CA PHE A 132 -17.32 7.90 5.05
C PHE A 132 -16.67 7.68 3.68
N ARG A 133 -16.57 6.43 3.21
CA ARG A 133 -15.94 6.08 1.93
C ARG A 133 -16.51 6.86 0.75
N HIS A 134 -15.69 7.02 -0.28
CA HIS A 134 -16.08 7.69 -1.52
C HIS A 134 -17.25 6.93 -2.17
N GLY A 135 -18.19 7.64 -2.80
CA GLY A 135 -19.35 7.00 -3.42
C GLY A 135 -18.99 5.98 -4.52
N ALA A 136 -17.83 6.16 -5.17
CA ALA A 136 -17.31 5.23 -6.16
C ALA A 136 -16.45 4.08 -5.57
N GLN A 137 -16.24 4.07 -4.25
CA GLN A 137 -15.44 3.04 -3.58
C GLN A 137 -16.34 1.86 -3.19
N GLN A 138 -16.20 0.76 -3.92
CA GLN A 138 -16.79 -0.52 -3.55
C GLN A 138 -15.89 -1.20 -2.51
N THR A 139 -16.51 -1.85 -1.52
CA THR A 139 -15.84 -2.56 -0.43
C THR A 139 -16.68 -3.75 0.01
N PHE A 140 -16.03 -4.86 0.32
CA PHE A 140 -16.64 -5.99 1.01
C PHE A 140 -16.16 -6.04 2.47
N GLN A 141 -14.84 -6.07 2.68
CA GLN A 141 -14.20 -6.00 3.99
C GLN A 141 -12.72 -5.68 3.83
N THR A 142 -12.14 -4.94 4.78
CA THR A 142 -10.72 -4.56 4.75
C THR A 142 -9.83 -5.79 4.65
N ALA A 143 -9.01 -5.87 3.60
CA ALA A 143 -8.07 -6.96 3.40
C ALA A 143 -6.94 -6.57 2.44
N PHE A 144 -5.84 -7.30 2.50
CA PHE A 144 -4.69 -7.16 1.62
C PHE A 144 -4.33 -8.49 0.97
N ILE A 145 -3.89 -8.45 -0.28
CA ILE A 145 -3.37 -9.63 -0.97
C ILE A 145 -2.14 -9.26 -1.81
N LEU A 146 -1.11 -10.10 -1.71
CA LEU A 146 0.07 -10.02 -2.56
C LEU A 146 0.48 -11.43 -2.97
N GLN A 147 0.80 -11.62 -4.25
CA GLN A 147 1.29 -12.88 -4.81
C GLN A 147 2.57 -12.63 -5.60
N SER A 148 3.59 -13.46 -5.40
CA SER A 148 4.76 -13.50 -6.31
C SER A 148 4.41 -14.30 -7.56
N ASP A 149 5.01 -13.95 -8.70
CA ASP A 149 4.90 -14.78 -9.90
C ASP A 149 5.45 -16.19 -9.67
N ASP A 150 4.82 -17.20 -10.26
CA ASP A 150 5.17 -18.63 -10.08
C ASP A 150 6.63 -18.94 -10.43
N LYS A 151 7.27 -18.12 -11.27
CA LYS A 151 8.69 -18.26 -11.64
C LYS A 151 9.65 -17.64 -10.60
N SER A 152 9.13 -16.94 -9.61
CA SER A 152 9.91 -16.30 -8.56
C SER A 152 10.49 -17.36 -7.63
N LYS A 153 11.81 -17.31 -7.39
CA LYS A 153 12.48 -18.25 -6.48
C LYS A 153 12.10 -18.02 -5.01
N LEU A 154 11.60 -16.85 -4.69
CA LEU A 154 11.11 -16.49 -3.37
C LEU A 154 9.59 -16.33 -3.43
N ASN A 155 8.91 -16.87 -2.43
CA ASN A 155 7.46 -16.78 -2.30
C ASN A 155 7.10 -15.67 -1.29
N LEU A 156 6.58 -14.55 -1.77
CA LEU A 156 6.08 -13.43 -0.94
C LEU A 156 4.57 -13.47 -0.71
N ASN A 157 3.90 -14.57 -1.05
CA ASN A 157 2.44 -14.66 -0.98
C ASN A 157 1.90 -14.33 0.41
N THR A 158 0.82 -13.55 0.46
CA THR A 158 0.01 -13.39 1.67
C THR A 158 -0.71 -14.70 1.98
N GLY A 159 -0.96 -14.96 3.27
CA GLY A 159 -1.59 -16.18 3.74
C GLY A 159 -1.12 -16.58 5.13
N LYS A 160 -1.71 -17.65 5.67
CA LYS A 160 -1.39 -18.11 7.03
C LYS A 160 0.07 -18.55 7.13
N ASN A 161 0.75 -18.12 8.20
CA ASN A 161 2.14 -18.48 8.55
C ASN A 161 3.20 -18.06 7.52
N ASN A 162 2.92 -17.09 6.64
CA ASN A 162 3.87 -16.63 5.62
C ASN A 162 4.73 -15.43 6.06
N GLY A 163 4.88 -15.20 7.37
CA GLY A 163 5.74 -14.14 7.92
C GLY A 163 5.25 -12.71 7.71
N TRP A 164 4.01 -12.51 7.25
CA TRP A 164 3.36 -11.21 7.22
C TRP A 164 2.88 -10.82 8.62
N LYS A 165 3.23 -9.61 9.04
CA LYS A 165 2.78 -8.97 10.28
C LYS A 165 1.83 -7.83 9.95
N ILE A 166 0.87 -7.57 10.82
CA ILE A 166 -0.23 -6.63 10.57
C ILE A 166 -0.52 -5.86 11.85
N ILE A 167 -0.48 -4.53 11.78
CA ILE A 167 -0.91 -3.66 12.87
C ILE A 167 -1.91 -2.60 12.36
N LYS A 168 -2.77 -2.11 13.25
CA LYS A 168 -3.53 -0.87 13.00
C LYS A 168 -2.66 0.34 13.32
N ASN A 169 -2.67 1.33 12.44
CA ASN A 169 -2.02 2.61 12.68
C ASN A 169 -2.97 3.56 13.41
N TYR A 170 -2.87 3.58 14.75
CA TYR A 170 -3.67 4.44 15.62
C TYR A 170 -3.31 5.93 15.56
N ALA A 171 -2.35 6.33 14.73
CA ALA A 171 -2.09 7.74 14.45
C ALA A 171 -3.16 8.36 13.55
N TYR A 172 -3.82 7.54 12.73
CA TYR A 172 -4.86 8.01 11.82
C TYR A 172 -6.23 8.07 12.50
N ASP A 173 -6.92 9.14 12.21
CA ASP A 173 -8.31 9.42 12.54
C ASP A 173 -8.92 10.18 11.35
N TYR A 174 -10.25 10.27 11.30
CA TYR A 174 -10.94 10.94 10.19
C TYR A 174 -11.55 12.27 10.61
N ILE A 175 -11.69 13.18 9.65
CA ILE A 175 -12.50 14.39 9.76
C ILE A 175 -13.70 14.18 8.84
N PRO A 176 -14.91 13.94 9.38
CA PRO A 176 -16.06 13.63 8.56
C PRO A 176 -16.51 14.89 7.78
N PHE A 177 -16.65 14.72 6.46
CA PHE A 177 -17.39 15.65 5.61
C PHE A 177 -18.64 14.95 5.10
N THR A 178 -19.79 15.56 5.33
CA THR A 178 -21.08 15.07 4.88
C THR A 178 -21.72 16.07 3.93
N SER A 179 -22.84 15.68 3.32
CA SER A 179 -23.63 16.60 2.52
C SER A 179 -24.04 17.85 3.30
N ASP A 180 -24.31 17.71 4.61
CA ASP A 180 -24.62 18.84 5.49
C ASP A 180 -23.41 19.75 5.72
N SER A 181 -22.19 19.21 5.73
CA SER A 181 -20.95 19.99 5.87
C SER A 181 -20.72 20.95 4.70
N VAL A 182 -21.18 20.60 3.50
CA VAL A 182 -20.94 21.38 2.27
C VAL A 182 -22.21 21.98 1.67
N GLY A 183 -23.38 21.77 2.29
CA GLY A 183 -24.67 22.27 1.80
C GLY A 183 -25.11 21.67 0.46
N GLY A 184 -24.71 20.44 0.15
CA GLY A 184 -24.95 19.82 -1.15
C GLY A 184 -24.49 18.36 -1.22
N TYR A 185 -24.57 17.73 -2.39
CA TYR A 185 -24.16 16.34 -2.57
C TYR A 185 -22.65 16.15 -2.35
N TYR A 186 -22.27 15.27 -1.42
CA TYR A 186 -20.88 14.98 -1.09
C TYR A 186 -20.57 13.47 -1.12
N VAL A 187 -19.54 13.08 -1.89
CA VAL A 187 -19.10 11.67 -2.04
C VAL A 187 -17.59 11.52 -2.17
N ALA A 188 -16.82 12.50 -1.67
CA ALA A 188 -15.38 12.60 -1.90
C ALA A 188 -14.49 11.92 -0.85
N GLY A 189 -15.05 11.23 0.15
CA GLY A 189 -14.29 10.63 1.26
C GLY A 189 -14.14 11.58 2.46
N PRO A 190 -13.69 11.11 3.64
CA PRO A 190 -13.40 12.00 4.76
C PRO A 190 -12.07 12.75 4.54
N GLY A 191 -11.82 13.78 5.35
CA GLY A 191 -10.46 14.31 5.53
C GLY A 191 -9.65 13.43 6.49
N ASP A 192 -8.32 13.53 6.43
CA ASP A 192 -7.42 12.83 7.35
C ASP A 192 -7.03 13.71 8.55
N LYS A 193 -6.95 13.10 9.74
CA LYS A 193 -6.34 13.66 10.95
C LYS A 193 -5.24 12.71 11.39
N ILE A 194 -4.03 13.25 11.58
CA ILE A 194 -2.86 12.45 11.94
C ILE A 194 -2.25 12.97 13.24
N ASP A 195 -2.15 12.10 14.23
CA ASP A 195 -1.35 12.32 15.43
C ASP A 195 0.09 11.81 15.19
N ALA A 196 0.97 12.73 14.80
CA ALA A 196 2.36 12.42 14.50
C ALA A 196 3.12 11.75 15.67
N SER A 197 2.68 11.94 16.92
CA SER A 197 3.33 11.34 18.10
C SER A 197 3.10 9.82 18.20
N LYS A 198 2.02 9.32 17.57
CA LYS A 198 1.66 7.90 17.54
C LYS A 198 2.08 7.22 16.23
N TYR A 199 2.48 7.98 15.23
CA TYR A 199 2.80 7.43 13.92
C TYR A 199 4.05 6.55 14.02
N PRO A 200 4.04 5.31 13.51
CA PRO A 200 5.19 4.43 13.58
C PRO A 200 6.23 4.84 12.52
N TRP A 201 6.96 5.92 12.77
CA TRP A 201 7.92 6.48 11.81
C TRP A 201 8.97 5.44 11.41
N GLY A 202 9.19 5.30 10.09
CA GLY A 202 10.12 4.32 9.55
C GLY A 202 9.60 2.89 9.51
N TRP A 203 8.32 2.64 9.80
CA TRP A 203 7.71 1.30 9.81
C TRP A 203 7.89 0.48 8.52
N ASN A 204 8.17 1.12 7.39
CA ASN A 204 8.41 0.51 6.09
C ASN A 204 9.91 0.34 5.76
N GLN A 205 10.81 0.69 6.70
CA GLN A 205 12.27 0.61 6.56
C GLN A 205 12.82 -0.71 7.07
N ILE A 206 13.98 -1.12 6.58
CA ILE A 206 14.57 -2.44 6.84
C ILE A 206 15.00 -2.62 8.30
N ASP A 207 15.47 -1.53 8.93
CA ASP A 207 16.03 -1.54 10.28
C ASP A 207 15.00 -1.16 11.36
N PHE A 208 13.72 -1.08 10.98
CA PHE A 208 12.63 -0.83 11.91
C PHE A 208 12.46 -1.98 12.93
N ASP A 209 12.29 -1.64 14.20
CA ASP A 209 11.99 -2.59 15.26
C ASP A 209 10.52 -3.05 15.21
N GLU A 210 10.34 -4.30 14.82
CA GLU A 210 9.04 -4.96 14.66
C GLU A 210 8.71 -5.89 15.84
N SER A 211 9.29 -5.65 17.02
CA SER A 211 9.01 -6.40 18.25
C SER A 211 7.57 -6.23 18.76
N HIS A 212 6.93 -5.10 18.45
CA HIS A 212 5.56 -4.76 18.84
C HIS A 212 4.51 -5.05 17.75
N TRP A 213 4.90 -5.79 16.71
CA TRP A 213 4.04 -6.16 15.57
C TRP A 213 3.47 -7.57 15.66
#